data_AF-A0A3M1TIL0-F1
#
_entry.id   AF-A0A3M1TIL0-F1
#
_cell.length_a   1.000
_cell.length_b   1.000
_cell.length_c   1.000
_cell.angle_alpha   90.00
_cell.angle_beta   90.00
_cell.angle_gamma   90.00
#
_symmetry.space_group_name_H-M   'P 1'
#
loop_
_entity.id
_entity.type
_entity.pdbx_description
1 polymer ?
#
loop_
_entity_poly.entity_id
_entity_poly.type
_entity_poly.pdbx_seq_one_letter_code
_entity_poly.pdbx_strand_id
1 'polypeptide(L)'
;MSTPFGRMPGVELHAQAVEGLLNGRRLRRSPPMVDALATLLAGLLVTVWVGWKRLSLAPRIAGLLLLVALWGGGAVAALAWAWWVPVVGPYAAAGLVLPVTLAAWWRREGRQRARLRETFSHYLNDALIEVLVREPERVRLGGERRVLTVLFSDIRDFTHLSERLEPEVLVERLNTYLTPMTRAVLDHGGYLDKYIGDAVMAVYGAPVETEAHADRALETALAMLRALESVRRTPAWAGAALRIGIGINTGPMAVGNMGSEERFDYTVVGDAVNLASRLEGLCKTYRCQVLVGEATVAAAQGSFVFREIDRVQVKGKEAPVAVYELRTAPAAAMERWDAGLSALRAGAFAQARAEFEAFLTANPDDGPAAVHLERLEALGGVAPPGWTGVYTQLSK
;
A
#
# COMPACT_ATOMS: atom_id res chain seq x y z
N MET A 1 44.90 -13.44 -54.60
CA MET A 1 43.93 -13.10 -53.53
C MET A 1 42.59 -12.85 -54.18
N SER A 2 41.49 -13.31 -53.61
CA SER A 2 40.15 -13.07 -54.14
C SER A 2 39.74 -11.61 -53.89
N THR A 3 39.47 -10.86 -54.94
CA THR A 3 38.83 -9.54 -54.86
C THR A 3 37.34 -9.69 -55.21
N PRO A 4 36.50 -8.66 -54.95
CA PRO A 4 35.06 -8.73 -55.22
C PRO A 4 34.70 -8.97 -56.70
N PHE A 5 35.67 -8.89 -57.61
CA PHE A 5 35.52 -9.07 -59.06
C PHE A 5 36.13 -10.37 -59.60
N GLY A 6 36.56 -11.29 -58.72
CA GLY A 6 37.13 -12.60 -59.11
C GLY A 6 38.57 -12.83 -58.61
N ARG A 7 39.19 -13.94 -59.02
CA ARG A 7 40.60 -14.23 -58.71
C ARG A 7 41.51 -13.43 -59.66
N MET A 8 42.01 -12.29 -59.19
CA MET A 8 43.09 -11.57 -59.88
C MET A 8 44.42 -12.33 -59.74
N PRO A 9 45.17 -12.55 -60.84
CA PRO A 9 46.56 -13.02 -60.79
C PRO A 9 47.43 -12.05 -59.98
N GLY A 10 48.33 -12.57 -59.14
CA GLY A 10 49.18 -11.73 -58.27
C GLY A 10 50.02 -10.71 -59.02
N VAL A 11 50.33 -10.99 -60.30
CA VAL A 11 51.08 -10.10 -61.19
C VAL A 11 50.34 -8.79 -61.48
N GLU A 12 49.01 -8.81 -61.64
CA GLU A 12 48.21 -7.60 -61.87
C GLU A 12 48.20 -6.68 -60.64
N LEU A 13 48.21 -7.27 -59.44
CA LEU A 13 48.25 -6.51 -58.19
C LEU A 13 49.61 -5.81 -58.02
N HIS A 14 50.70 -6.48 -58.41
CA HIS A 14 52.03 -5.87 -58.46
C HIS A 14 52.12 -4.80 -59.56
N ALA A 15 51.53 -5.02 -60.74
CA ALA A 15 51.50 -4.06 -61.83
C ALA A 15 50.73 -2.78 -61.46
N GLN A 16 49.55 -2.90 -60.83
CA GLN A 16 48.77 -1.77 -60.34
C GLN A 16 49.47 -1.02 -59.20
N ALA A 17 50.20 -1.73 -58.32
CA ALA A 17 51.00 -1.11 -57.28
C ALA A 17 52.18 -0.31 -57.86
N VAL A 18 52.86 -0.86 -58.88
CA VAL A 18 53.95 -0.18 -59.60
C VAL A 18 53.43 1.02 -60.40
N GLU A 19 52.29 0.90 -61.08
CA GLU A 19 51.64 1.99 -61.80
C GLU A 19 51.19 3.12 -60.85
N GLY A 20 50.65 2.78 -59.68
CA GLY A 20 50.30 3.75 -58.63
C GLY A 20 51.52 4.48 -58.07
N LEU A 21 52.66 3.79 -57.92
CA LEU A 21 53.93 4.37 -57.48
C LEU A 21 54.54 5.30 -58.53
N LEU A 22 54.47 4.93 -59.82
CA LEU A 22 54.95 5.72 -60.95
C LEU A 22 54.09 6.98 -61.19
N ASN A 23 52.78 6.90 -60.97
CA ASN A 23 51.84 8.03 -61.11
C ASN A 23 51.76 8.93 -59.85
N GLY A 24 52.64 8.73 -58.86
CA GLY A 24 52.69 9.54 -57.63
C GLY A 24 51.51 9.34 -56.66
N ARG A 25 50.60 8.40 -56.94
CA ARG A 25 49.45 8.04 -56.08
C ARG A 25 49.89 7.05 -55.01
N ARG A 26 50.73 7.49 -54.08
CA ARG A 26 51.03 6.71 -52.86
C ARG A 26 49.84 6.79 -51.91
N LEU A 27 49.30 5.64 -51.52
CA LEU A 27 48.36 5.55 -50.40
C LEU A 27 49.02 6.13 -49.15
N ARG A 28 48.54 7.28 -48.70
CA ARG A 28 48.98 7.89 -47.44
C ARG A 28 48.11 7.34 -46.34
N ARG A 29 48.73 6.62 -45.42
CA ARG A 29 48.05 6.19 -44.19
C ARG A 29 47.82 7.42 -43.31
N SER A 30 46.63 7.51 -42.72
CA SER A 30 46.38 8.48 -41.65
C SER A 30 47.43 8.35 -40.53
N PRO A 31 47.84 9.46 -39.90
CA PRO A 31 48.69 9.41 -38.72
C PRO A 31 48.01 8.59 -37.61
N PRO A 32 48.75 7.77 -36.85
CA PRO A 32 48.17 6.91 -35.82
C PRO A 32 47.40 7.69 -34.73
N MET A 33 47.77 8.95 -34.50
CA MET A 33 47.04 9.85 -33.59
C MET A 33 45.63 10.20 -34.07
N VAL A 34 45.45 10.34 -35.40
CA VAL A 34 44.13 10.61 -36.01
C VAL A 34 43.22 9.38 -35.87
N ASP A 35 43.78 8.18 -36.06
CA ASP A 35 43.04 6.93 -35.90
C ASP A 35 42.61 6.68 -34.44
N ALA A 36 43.52 6.94 -33.50
CA ALA A 36 43.24 6.85 -32.07
C ALA A 36 42.15 7.85 -31.65
N LEU A 37 42.24 9.09 -32.13
CA LEU A 37 41.24 10.12 -31.84
C LEU A 37 39.87 9.77 -32.42
N ALA A 38 39.82 9.30 -33.68
CA ALA A 38 38.58 8.85 -34.31
C ALA A 38 37.92 7.67 -33.55
N THR A 39 38.73 6.73 -33.09
CA THR A 39 38.25 5.57 -32.31
C THR A 39 37.67 6.00 -30.97
N LEU A 40 38.34 6.92 -30.26
CA LEU A 40 37.85 7.48 -29.00
C LEU A 40 36.56 8.28 -29.21
N LEU A 41 36.51 9.13 -30.25
CA LEU A 41 35.33 9.93 -30.59
C LEU A 41 34.12 9.04 -30.93
N ALA A 42 34.30 7.96 -31.68
CA ALA A 42 33.23 7.02 -31.98
C ALA A 42 32.63 6.40 -30.70
N GLY A 43 33.47 5.97 -29.76
CA GLY A 43 33.00 5.45 -28.47
C GLY A 43 32.28 6.49 -27.61
N LEU A 44 32.79 7.73 -27.59
CA LEU A 44 32.18 8.85 -26.86
C LEU A 44 30.81 9.21 -27.44
N LEU A 45 30.72 9.32 -28.77
CA LEU A 45 29.47 9.64 -29.47
C LEU A 45 28.39 8.58 -29.22
N VAL A 46 28.74 7.29 -29.28
CA VAL A 46 27.82 6.20 -28.93
C VAL A 46 27.35 6.34 -27.47
N THR A 47 28.27 6.63 -26.55
CA THR A 47 27.93 6.78 -25.11
C THR A 47 26.98 7.96 -24.87
N VAL A 48 27.26 9.12 -25.45
CA VAL A 48 26.43 10.33 -25.32
C VAL A 48 25.06 10.11 -25.98
N TRP A 49 25.04 9.53 -27.19
CA TRP A 49 23.82 9.29 -27.96
C TRP A 49 22.87 8.31 -27.27
N VAL A 50 23.40 7.17 -26.80
CA VAL A 50 22.62 6.15 -26.08
C VAL A 50 22.17 6.67 -24.70
N GLY A 51 22.99 7.50 -24.05
CA GLY A 51 22.68 8.09 -22.74
C GLY A 51 21.63 9.21 -22.78
N TRP A 52 21.23 9.68 -23.97
CA TRP A 52 20.33 10.82 -24.09
C TRP A 52 18.87 10.43 -23.84
N LYS A 53 18.37 10.80 -22.66
CA LYS A 53 17.06 10.37 -22.11
C LYS A 53 15.81 10.67 -22.95
N ARG A 54 15.86 11.60 -23.91
CA ARG A 54 14.68 12.05 -24.67
C ARG A 54 14.40 11.26 -25.96
N LEU A 55 15.30 10.39 -26.38
CA LEU A 55 15.15 9.66 -27.65
C LEU A 55 14.44 8.32 -27.43
N SER A 56 13.38 8.05 -28.20
CA SER A 56 12.75 6.74 -28.33
C SER A 56 13.64 5.75 -29.11
N LEU A 57 13.22 4.49 -29.26
CA LEU A 57 14.06 3.44 -29.85
C LEU A 57 14.43 3.73 -31.32
N ALA A 58 13.48 4.23 -32.11
CA ALA A 58 13.66 4.51 -33.54
C ALA A 58 14.80 5.51 -33.86
N PRO A 59 14.86 6.71 -33.26
CA PRO A 59 15.94 7.65 -33.54
C PRO A 59 17.30 7.21 -32.97
N ARG A 60 17.33 6.32 -31.97
CA ARG A 60 18.59 5.70 -31.50
C ARG A 60 19.20 4.82 -32.59
N ILE A 61 18.38 3.96 -33.20
CA ILE A 61 18.80 3.08 -34.31
C ILE A 61 19.20 3.93 -35.52
N ALA A 62 18.40 4.94 -35.87
CA ALA A 62 18.69 5.84 -36.99
C ALA A 62 20.02 6.59 -36.80
N GLY A 63 20.29 7.11 -35.59
CA GLY A 63 21.56 7.79 -35.30
C GLY A 63 22.77 6.86 -35.35
N LEU A 64 22.64 5.61 -34.93
CA LEU A 64 23.70 4.61 -35.05
C LEU A 64 23.99 4.28 -36.53
N LEU A 65 22.94 4.06 -37.33
CA LEU A 65 23.06 3.83 -38.77
C LEU A 65 23.69 5.03 -39.49
N LEU A 66 23.30 6.25 -39.10
CA LEU A 66 23.87 7.48 -39.63
C LEU A 66 25.36 7.60 -39.29
N LEU A 67 25.76 7.30 -38.06
CA LEU A 67 27.17 7.33 -37.64
C LEU A 67 28.00 6.30 -38.42
N VAL A 68 27.45 5.10 -38.65
CA VAL A 68 28.07 4.07 -39.48
C VAL A 68 28.21 4.55 -40.93
N ALA A 69 27.15 5.10 -41.50
CA ALA A 69 27.11 5.58 -42.88
C ALA A 69 28.05 6.78 -43.11
N LEU A 70 28.09 7.75 -42.20
CA LEU A 70 28.98 8.92 -42.29
C LEU A 70 30.45 8.51 -42.20
N TRP A 71 30.80 7.61 -41.27
CA TRP A 71 32.17 7.14 -41.13
C TRP A 71 32.63 6.30 -42.32
N GLY A 72 31.77 5.37 -42.77
CA GLY A 72 32.04 4.51 -43.93
C GLY A 72 32.14 5.32 -45.22
N GLY A 73 31.20 6.24 -45.44
CA GLY A 73 31.21 7.16 -46.58
C GLY A 73 32.44 8.07 -46.59
N GLY A 74 32.82 8.61 -45.42
CA GLY A 74 34.04 9.41 -45.26
C GLY A 74 35.32 8.62 -45.58
N ALA A 75 35.40 7.36 -45.17
CA ALA A 75 36.54 6.49 -45.49
C ALA A 75 36.63 6.17 -47.00
N VAL A 76 35.50 5.94 -47.67
CA VAL A 76 35.44 5.74 -49.13
C VAL A 76 35.83 7.03 -49.87
N ALA A 77 35.35 8.18 -49.41
CA ALA A 77 35.73 9.48 -49.98
C ALA A 77 37.23 9.76 -49.80
N ALA A 78 37.79 9.48 -48.62
CA ALA A 78 39.22 9.62 -48.36
C ALA A 78 40.08 8.75 -49.30
N LEU A 79 39.61 7.55 -49.63
CA LEU A 79 40.29 6.66 -50.57
C LEU A 79 40.38 7.27 -51.98
N ALA A 80 39.37 8.01 -52.43
CA ALA A 80 39.40 8.72 -53.72
C ALA A 80 40.50 9.80 -53.78
N TRP A 81 40.96 10.27 -52.61
CA TRP A 81 42.04 11.25 -52.45
C TRP A 81 43.37 10.57 -52.04
N ALA A 82 43.46 9.25 -52.21
CA ALA A 82 44.61 8.42 -51.83
C ALA A 82 44.95 8.39 -50.33
N TRP A 83 43.97 8.66 -49.45
CA TRP A 83 44.10 8.49 -48.01
C TRP A 83 43.48 7.17 -47.55
N TRP A 84 44.25 6.37 -46.82
CA TRP A 84 43.75 5.16 -46.17
C TRP A 84 43.35 5.46 -44.72
N VAL A 85 42.05 5.39 -44.44
CA VAL A 85 41.47 5.59 -43.10
C VAL A 85 41.04 4.23 -42.53
N PRO A 86 41.57 3.80 -41.37
CA PRO A 86 41.16 2.55 -40.74
C PRO A 86 39.73 2.60 -40.22
N VAL A 87 38.90 1.70 -40.74
CA VAL A 87 37.48 1.61 -40.41
C VAL A 87 37.21 0.62 -39.26
N VAL A 88 38.10 -0.36 -39.09
CA VAL A 88 37.95 -1.44 -38.09
C VAL A 88 37.96 -0.93 -36.65
N GLY A 89 38.88 -0.03 -36.31
CA GLY A 89 39.03 0.49 -34.95
C GLY A 89 37.77 1.19 -34.42
N PRO A 90 37.26 2.23 -35.11
CA PRO A 90 36.03 2.93 -34.71
C PRO A 90 34.80 2.04 -34.62
N TYR A 91 34.59 1.10 -35.55
CA TYR A 91 33.46 0.18 -35.49
C TYR A 91 33.60 -0.88 -34.38
N ALA A 92 34.80 -1.40 -34.14
CA ALA A 92 35.05 -2.30 -33.02
C ALA A 92 34.82 -1.60 -31.68
N ALA A 93 35.29 -0.35 -31.53
CA ALA A 93 35.04 0.46 -30.34
C ALA A 93 33.54 0.72 -30.13
N ALA A 94 32.81 1.13 -31.16
CA ALA A 94 31.37 1.33 -31.09
C ALA A 94 30.63 0.03 -30.70
N GLY A 95 31.00 -1.10 -31.32
CA GLY A 95 30.40 -2.41 -31.05
C GLY A 95 30.66 -2.94 -29.64
N LEU A 96 31.81 -2.62 -29.03
CA LEU A 96 32.12 -2.99 -27.64
C LEU A 96 31.46 -2.06 -26.61
N VAL A 97 31.40 -0.76 -26.90
CA VAL A 97 30.83 0.26 -25.99
C VAL A 97 29.29 0.17 -25.94
N LEU A 98 28.65 -0.18 -27.05
CA LEU A 98 27.19 -0.26 -27.15
C LEU A 98 26.55 -1.24 -26.14
N PRO A 99 26.93 -2.53 -26.04
CA PRO A 99 26.32 -3.45 -25.09
C PRO A 99 26.59 -3.05 -23.63
N VAL A 100 27.79 -2.52 -23.34
CA VAL A 100 28.16 -2.03 -21.99
C VAL A 100 27.29 -0.85 -21.58
N THR A 101 27.10 0.12 -22.48
CA THR A 101 26.27 1.31 -22.22
C THR A 101 24.79 0.97 -22.12
N LEU A 102 24.27 0.07 -22.96
CA LEU A 102 22.90 -0.44 -22.85
C LEU A 102 22.66 -1.20 -21.55
N ALA A 103 23.57 -2.09 -21.15
CA ALA A 103 23.48 -2.81 -19.89
C ALA A 103 23.54 -1.87 -18.67
N ALA A 104 24.43 -0.87 -18.70
CA ALA A 104 24.52 0.14 -17.65
C ALA A 104 23.25 1.00 -17.58
N TRP A 105 22.69 1.40 -18.72
CA TRP A 105 21.44 2.15 -18.80
C TRP A 105 20.27 1.32 -18.25
N TRP A 106 20.10 0.08 -18.70
CA TRP A 106 19.04 -0.81 -18.22
C TRP A 106 19.11 -1.05 -16.70
N ARG A 107 20.33 -1.27 -16.17
CA ARG A 107 20.56 -1.37 -14.73
C ARG A 107 20.19 -0.09 -13.97
N ARG A 108 20.51 1.09 -14.52
CA ARG A 108 20.18 2.38 -13.89
C ARG A 108 18.67 2.62 -13.88
N GLU A 109 17.99 2.40 -15.01
CA GLU A 109 16.54 2.52 -15.17
C GLU A 109 15.80 1.57 -14.20
N GLY A 110 16.23 0.31 -14.12
CA GLY A 110 15.66 -0.69 -13.21
C GLY A 110 15.84 -0.33 -11.74
N ARG A 111 17.04 0.11 -11.34
CA ARG A 111 17.30 0.55 -9.95
C ARG A 111 16.51 1.80 -9.58
N GLN A 112 16.34 2.75 -10.50
CA GLN A 112 15.52 3.94 -10.24
C GLN A 112 14.06 3.57 -9.99
N ARG A 113 13.50 2.67 -10.80
CA ARG A 113 12.13 2.17 -10.59
C ARG A 113 11.98 1.42 -9.27
N ALA A 114 12.93 0.55 -8.93
CA ALA A 114 12.94 -0.17 -7.66
C ALA A 114 13.01 0.78 -6.47
N ARG A 115 13.89 1.79 -6.53
CA ARG A 115 14.04 2.78 -5.45
C ARG A 115 12.83 3.71 -5.30
N LEU A 116 12.21 4.11 -6.42
CA LEU A 116 10.93 4.83 -6.36
C LEU A 116 9.87 3.94 -5.69
N ARG A 117 9.72 2.68 -6.14
CA ARG A 117 8.74 1.75 -5.55
C ARG A 117 8.96 1.56 -4.05
N GLU A 118 10.20 1.31 -3.61
CA GLU A 118 10.57 1.18 -2.20
C GLU A 118 10.29 2.46 -1.40
N THR A 119 10.56 3.63 -1.98
CA THR A 119 10.26 4.90 -1.32
C THR A 119 8.75 5.09 -1.19
N PHE A 120 8.00 4.86 -2.28
CA PHE A 120 6.54 4.98 -2.29
C PHE A 120 5.86 3.93 -1.42
N SER A 121 6.42 2.72 -1.24
CA SER A 121 5.82 1.67 -0.40
C SER A 121 5.79 2.02 1.08
N HIS A 122 6.64 2.96 1.52
CA HIS A 122 6.56 3.50 2.88
C HIS A 122 5.43 4.53 3.06
N TYR A 123 4.92 5.10 1.97
CA TYR A 123 3.87 6.14 1.99
C TYR A 123 2.53 5.65 1.43
N LEU A 124 2.53 4.61 0.62
CA LEU A 124 1.37 4.02 -0.05
C LEU A 124 1.45 2.50 0.09
N ASN A 125 0.30 1.85 0.29
CA ASN A 125 0.23 0.39 0.28
C ASN A 125 0.71 -0.17 -1.07
N ASP A 126 1.50 -1.24 -1.06
CA ASP A 126 1.96 -1.94 -2.28
C ASP A 126 0.81 -2.28 -3.24
N ALA A 127 -0.35 -2.65 -2.69
CA ALA A 127 -1.56 -2.92 -3.45
C ALA A 127 -2.02 -1.69 -4.26
N LEU A 128 -1.93 -0.48 -3.67
CA LEU A 128 -2.25 0.76 -4.37
C LEU A 128 -1.17 1.05 -5.42
N ILE A 129 0.11 0.89 -5.10
CA ILE A 129 1.20 1.12 -6.06
C ILE A 129 1.04 0.23 -7.30
N GLU A 130 0.65 -1.04 -7.13
CA GLU A 130 0.41 -1.94 -8.26
C GLU A 130 -0.73 -1.47 -9.15
N VAL A 131 -1.82 -1.01 -8.56
CA VAL A 131 -2.95 -0.44 -9.31
C VAL A 131 -2.50 0.84 -10.04
N LEU A 132 -1.75 1.72 -9.38
CA LEU A 132 -1.25 2.97 -9.96
C LEU A 132 -0.28 2.74 -11.13
N VAL A 133 0.56 1.70 -11.04
CA VAL A 133 1.50 1.34 -12.11
C VAL A 133 0.78 0.72 -13.30
N ARG A 134 -0.28 -0.08 -13.07
CA ARG A 134 -1.07 -0.71 -14.14
C ARG A 134 -1.99 0.27 -14.83
N GLU A 135 -2.63 1.15 -14.07
CA GLU A 135 -3.68 2.05 -14.54
C GLU A 135 -3.44 3.50 -14.05
N PRO A 136 -2.45 4.21 -14.61
CA PRO A 136 -2.12 5.59 -14.20
C PRO A 136 -3.31 6.55 -14.37
N GLU A 137 -4.20 6.26 -15.30
CA GLU A 137 -5.43 7.03 -15.59
C GLU A 137 -6.39 7.07 -14.39
N ARG A 138 -6.33 6.10 -13.46
CA ARG A 138 -7.14 6.07 -12.23
C ARG A 138 -6.69 7.07 -11.17
N VAL A 139 -5.59 7.78 -11.40
CA VAL A 139 -5.11 8.91 -10.57
C VAL A 139 -5.86 10.18 -10.94
N ARG A 140 -7.17 10.19 -10.75
CA ARG A 140 -8.01 11.38 -10.88
C ARG A 140 -8.98 11.43 -9.71
N LEU A 141 -9.39 12.65 -9.34
CA LEU A 141 -10.45 12.85 -8.37
C LEU A 141 -11.71 12.09 -8.79
N GLY A 142 -12.37 11.50 -7.81
CA GLY A 142 -13.56 10.71 -8.04
C GLY A 142 -13.49 9.39 -7.28
N GLY A 143 -14.65 8.78 -7.12
CA GLY A 143 -14.78 7.50 -6.47
C GLY A 143 -15.96 6.73 -7.01
N GLU A 144 -15.92 5.43 -6.78
CA GLU A 144 -16.99 4.51 -7.12
C GLU A 144 -17.67 4.03 -5.85
N ARG A 145 -18.98 3.78 -5.94
CA ARG A 145 -19.74 3.23 -4.83
C ARG A 145 -19.51 1.72 -4.77
N ARG A 146 -18.96 1.23 -3.66
CA ARG A 146 -18.72 -0.20 -3.41
C ARG A 146 -19.18 -0.60 -2.02
N VAL A 147 -19.49 -1.88 -1.85
CA VAL A 147 -19.69 -2.48 -0.53
C VAL A 147 -18.34 -2.99 -0.05
N LEU A 148 -17.86 -2.46 1.06
CA LEU A 148 -16.54 -2.74 1.62
C LEU A 148 -16.65 -2.88 3.14
N THR A 149 -15.58 -3.38 3.78
CA THR A 149 -15.45 -3.38 5.24
C THR A 149 -14.39 -2.39 5.67
N VAL A 150 -14.67 -1.60 6.71
CA VAL A 150 -13.71 -0.67 7.32
C VAL A 150 -13.49 -1.06 8.77
N LEU A 151 -12.23 -0.95 9.20
CA LEU A 151 -11.77 -1.14 10.56
C LEU A 151 -11.15 0.18 11.06
N PHE A 152 -11.60 0.61 12.23
CA PHE A 152 -10.93 1.63 13.04
C PHE A 152 -10.38 0.99 14.30
N SER A 153 -9.17 1.35 14.71
CA SER A 153 -8.57 0.92 15.98
C SER A 153 -7.91 2.11 16.64
N ASP A 154 -8.12 2.31 17.95
CA ASP A 154 -7.56 3.44 18.69
C ASP A 154 -7.05 3.02 20.07
N ILE A 155 -6.01 3.70 20.61
CA ILE A 155 -5.48 3.40 21.94
C ILE A 155 -6.39 4.05 22.99
N ARG A 156 -6.77 3.26 24.01
CA ARG A 156 -7.63 3.74 25.08
C ARG A 156 -6.88 4.73 25.97
N ASP A 157 -7.51 5.88 26.19
CA ASP A 157 -7.04 6.96 27.04
C ASP A 157 -5.67 7.53 26.58
N PHE A 158 -5.39 7.48 25.28
CA PHE A 158 -4.13 7.95 24.70
C PHE A 158 -3.87 9.44 24.88
N THR A 159 -4.90 10.30 24.78
CA THR A 159 -4.74 11.74 25.02
C THR A 159 -4.07 12.01 26.37
N HIS A 160 -4.59 11.39 27.42
CA HIS A 160 -4.05 11.51 28.77
C HIS A 160 -2.65 10.89 28.93
N LEU A 161 -2.33 9.85 28.13
CA LEU A 161 -0.99 9.30 28.06
C LEU A 161 -0.01 10.28 27.39
N SER A 162 -0.41 10.89 26.27
CA SER A 162 0.41 11.78 25.46
C SER A 162 0.78 13.08 26.17
N GLU A 163 -0.11 13.62 27.00
CA GLU A 163 0.12 14.84 27.79
C GLU A 163 1.21 14.69 28.87
N ARG A 164 1.57 13.45 29.23
CA ARG A 164 2.50 13.13 30.33
C ARG A 164 3.87 12.64 29.85
N LEU A 165 4.07 12.54 28.54
CA LEU A 165 5.28 11.98 27.94
C LEU A 165 6.04 13.06 27.17
N GLU A 166 7.36 12.99 27.25
CA GLU A 166 8.22 13.76 26.34
C GLU A 166 7.96 13.34 24.88
N PRO A 167 8.02 14.27 23.91
CA PRO A 167 7.69 13.99 22.51
C PRO A 167 8.46 12.81 21.91
N GLU A 168 9.75 12.65 22.24
CA GLU A 168 10.60 11.57 21.74
C GLU A 168 10.12 10.20 22.23
N VAL A 169 9.73 10.11 23.51
CA VAL A 169 9.20 8.88 24.12
C VAL A 169 7.82 8.55 23.56
N LEU A 170 6.99 9.56 23.31
CA LEU A 170 5.69 9.39 22.68
C LEU A 170 5.82 8.80 21.27
N VAL A 171 6.74 9.33 20.47
CA VAL A 171 7.01 8.83 19.11
C VAL A 171 7.54 7.39 19.15
N GLU A 172 8.45 7.06 20.07
CA GLU A 172 8.94 5.68 20.24
C GLU A 172 7.80 4.71 20.59
N ARG A 173 6.93 5.09 21.53
CA ARG A 173 5.76 4.29 21.92
C ARG A 173 4.79 4.09 20.76
N LEU A 174 4.48 5.16 20.04
CA LEU A 174 3.63 5.12 18.85
C LEU A 174 4.19 4.19 17.79
N ASN A 175 5.47 4.34 17.42
CA ASN A 175 6.08 3.48 16.41
C ASN A 175 6.12 2.00 16.83
N THR A 176 6.38 1.74 18.12
CA THR A 176 6.37 0.38 18.69
C THR A 176 4.99 -0.26 18.65
N TYR A 177 3.92 0.54 18.77
CA TYR A 177 2.53 0.09 18.67
C TYR A 177 2.06 -0.02 17.21
N LEU A 178 2.21 1.04 16.41
CA LEU A 178 1.69 1.13 15.05
C LEU A 178 2.33 0.08 14.12
N THR A 179 3.61 -0.25 14.31
CA THR A 179 4.31 -1.23 13.46
C THR A 179 3.61 -2.60 13.42
N PRO A 180 3.38 -3.29 14.55
CA PRO A 180 2.66 -4.56 14.53
C PRO A 180 1.18 -4.44 14.17
N MET A 181 0.51 -3.32 14.47
CA MET A 181 -0.88 -3.10 14.05
C MET A 181 -0.99 -3.03 12.53
N THR A 182 -0.08 -2.27 11.89
CA THR A 182 0.00 -2.16 10.44
C THR A 182 0.34 -3.49 9.78
N ARG A 183 1.25 -4.28 10.37
CA ARG A 183 1.50 -5.65 9.89
C ARG A 183 0.24 -6.51 9.92
N ALA A 184 -0.53 -6.46 11.00
CA ALA A 184 -1.79 -7.20 11.08
C ALA A 184 -2.81 -6.80 9.98
N VAL A 185 -2.85 -5.53 9.59
CA VAL A 185 -3.66 -5.06 8.43
C VAL A 185 -3.13 -5.66 7.13
N LEU A 186 -1.83 -5.49 6.86
CA LEU A 186 -1.21 -5.89 5.59
C LEU A 186 -1.22 -7.41 5.40
N ASP A 187 -0.93 -8.18 6.44
CA ASP A 187 -0.87 -9.66 6.40
C ASP A 187 -2.23 -10.30 6.07
N HIS A 188 -3.33 -9.60 6.35
CA HIS A 188 -4.70 -10.04 6.01
C HIS A 188 -5.26 -9.30 4.78
N GLY A 189 -4.39 -8.67 3.98
CA GLY A 189 -4.77 -8.04 2.72
C GLY A 189 -5.65 -6.79 2.87
N GLY A 190 -5.53 -6.09 4.00
CA GLY A 190 -6.15 -4.79 4.22
C GLY A 190 -5.34 -3.65 3.61
N TYR A 191 -6.04 -2.62 3.17
CA TYR A 191 -5.48 -1.34 2.79
C TYR A 191 -5.43 -0.41 4.00
N LEU A 192 -4.23 -0.15 4.53
CA LEU A 192 -4.03 0.92 5.50
C LEU A 192 -4.29 2.27 4.81
N ASP A 193 -5.40 2.92 5.15
CA ASP A 193 -5.80 4.20 4.56
C ASP A 193 -4.98 5.34 5.19
N LYS A 194 -5.06 5.48 6.52
CA LYS A 194 -4.29 6.49 7.25
C LYS A 194 -4.16 6.19 8.74
N TYR A 195 -3.21 6.87 9.35
CA TYR A 195 -3.17 7.07 10.80
C TYR A 195 -3.86 8.39 11.16
N ILE A 196 -4.59 8.40 12.27
CA ILE A 196 -5.21 9.61 12.83
C ILE A 196 -4.73 9.73 14.28
N GLY A 197 -3.53 10.29 14.47
CA GLY A 197 -2.84 10.22 15.76
C GLY A 197 -2.39 8.79 16.06
N ASP A 198 -2.93 8.21 17.12
CA ASP A 198 -2.77 6.80 17.51
C ASP A 198 -3.79 5.86 16.86
N ALA A 199 -4.81 6.41 16.20
CA ALA A 199 -5.81 5.62 15.52
C ALA A 199 -5.33 5.08 14.16
N VAL A 200 -5.74 3.85 13.86
CA VAL A 200 -5.50 3.14 12.59
C VAL A 200 -6.81 3.00 11.86
N MET A 201 -6.85 3.46 10.60
CA MET A 201 -7.98 3.23 9.69
C MET A 201 -7.55 2.31 8.54
N ALA A 202 -8.27 1.20 8.38
CA ALA A 202 -8.02 0.22 7.34
C ALA A 202 -9.29 -0.16 6.57
N VAL A 203 -9.12 -0.47 5.29
CA VAL A 203 -10.21 -0.80 4.35
C VAL A 203 -9.95 -2.17 3.73
N TYR A 204 -10.99 -2.97 3.56
CA TYR A 204 -10.92 -4.31 2.95
C TYR A 204 -11.88 -4.38 1.76
N GLY A 205 -11.44 -5.03 0.68
CA GLY A 205 -12.16 -5.08 -0.61
C GLY A 205 -11.78 -3.98 -1.60
N ALA A 206 -10.88 -3.07 -1.21
CA ALA A 206 -10.28 -2.06 -2.07
C ALA A 206 -8.85 -1.73 -1.59
N PRO A 207 -7.91 -1.33 -2.47
CA PRO A 207 -8.05 -1.25 -3.92
C PRO A 207 -8.08 -2.63 -4.61
N VAL A 208 -7.70 -3.68 -3.89
CA VAL A 208 -7.81 -5.08 -4.35
C VAL A 208 -9.14 -5.65 -3.90
N GLU A 209 -9.94 -6.09 -4.87
CA GLU A 209 -11.26 -6.67 -4.65
C GLU A 209 -11.15 -8.05 -3.98
N THR A 210 -12.03 -8.31 -3.02
CA THR A 210 -12.15 -9.61 -2.35
C THR A 210 -13.54 -9.74 -1.75
N GLU A 211 -14.21 -10.88 -1.94
CA GLU A 211 -15.50 -11.17 -1.31
C GLU A 211 -15.34 -11.41 0.19
N ALA A 212 -14.21 -11.96 0.62
CA ALA A 212 -13.87 -12.19 2.04
C ALA A 212 -13.44 -10.91 2.79
N HIS A 213 -13.88 -9.72 2.36
CA HIS A 213 -13.46 -8.45 2.98
C HIS A 213 -13.87 -8.34 4.46
N ALA A 214 -15.03 -8.90 4.84
CA ALA A 214 -15.49 -8.92 6.22
C ALA A 214 -14.63 -9.85 7.09
N ASP A 215 -14.42 -11.09 6.64
CA ASP A 215 -13.58 -12.09 7.33
C ASP A 215 -12.16 -11.57 7.57
N ARG A 216 -11.54 -10.97 6.55
CA ARG A 216 -10.20 -10.39 6.66
C ARG A 216 -10.13 -9.29 7.73
N ALA A 217 -11.12 -8.41 7.80
CA ALA A 217 -11.16 -7.37 8.82
C ALA A 217 -11.31 -7.95 10.24
N LEU A 218 -12.12 -9.00 10.40
CA LEU A 218 -12.32 -9.69 11.67
C LEU A 218 -11.04 -10.43 12.10
N GLU A 219 -10.37 -11.12 11.18
CA GLU A 219 -9.08 -11.77 11.40
C GLU A 219 -8.00 -10.75 11.77
N THR A 220 -7.94 -9.60 11.08
CA THR A 220 -7.04 -8.50 11.46
C THR A 220 -7.31 -8.03 12.89
N ALA A 221 -8.56 -7.85 13.29
CA ALA A 221 -8.86 -7.41 14.64
C ALA A 221 -8.36 -8.42 15.69
N LEU A 222 -8.58 -9.72 15.48
CA LEU A 222 -8.03 -10.76 16.36
C LEU A 222 -6.49 -10.78 16.34
N ALA A 223 -5.86 -10.58 15.18
CA ALA A 223 -4.42 -10.50 15.05
C ALA A 223 -3.83 -9.27 15.77
N MET A 224 -4.49 -8.11 15.69
CA MET A 224 -4.14 -6.91 16.43
C MET A 224 -4.17 -7.15 17.94
N LEU A 225 -5.21 -7.81 18.47
CA LEU A 225 -5.28 -8.16 19.89
C LEU A 225 -4.12 -9.07 20.32
N ARG A 226 -3.80 -10.10 19.52
CA ARG A 226 -2.65 -10.97 19.80
C ARG A 226 -1.32 -10.19 19.76
N ALA A 227 -1.15 -9.33 18.77
CA ALA A 227 0.05 -8.51 18.63
C ALA A 227 0.18 -7.50 19.79
N LEU A 228 -0.93 -6.96 20.29
CA LEU A 228 -0.94 -6.04 21.42
C LEU A 228 -0.32 -6.66 22.67
N GLU A 229 -0.54 -7.96 22.92
CA GLU A 229 0.10 -8.67 24.04
C GLU A 229 1.63 -8.68 23.93
N SER A 230 2.17 -8.72 22.71
CA SER A 230 3.61 -8.60 22.50
C SER A 230 4.10 -7.16 22.71
N VAL A 231 3.33 -6.16 22.25
CA VAL A 231 3.65 -4.73 22.44
C VAL A 231 3.69 -4.37 23.92
N ARG A 232 2.74 -4.86 24.72
CA ARG A 232 2.70 -4.65 26.18
C ARG A 232 3.98 -5.10 26.90
N ARG A 233 4.71 -6.06 26.35
CA ARG A 233 5.95 -6.61 26.93
C ARG A 233 7.20 -5.85 26.49
N THR A 234 7.08 -4.91 25.55
CA THR A 234 8.22 -4.11 25.09
C THR A 234 8.65 -3.11 26.15
N PRO A 235 9.94 -2.73 26.21
CA PRO A 235 10.43 -1.69 27.14
C PRO A 235 9.68 -0.36 26.98
N ALA A 236 9.33 0.01 25.75
CA ALA A 236 8.61 1.24 25.45
C ALA A 236 7.25 1.32 26.18
N TRP A 237 6.57 0.18 26.36
CA TRP A 237 5.25 0.09 26.99
C TRP A 237 5.26 -0.56 28.39
N ALA A 238 6.44 -0.82 28.96
CA ALA A 238 6.57 -1.42 30.27
C ALA A 238 5.84 -0.59 31.35
N GLY A 239 5.00 -1.25 32.15
CA GLY A 239 4.22 -0.62 33.23
C GLY A 239 3.00 0.19 32.77
N ALA A 240 2.73 0.30 31.48
CA ALA A 240 1.55 0.97 30.95
C ALA A 240 0.39 -0.02 30.69
N ALA A 241 -0.83 0.36 31.06
CA ALA A 241 -2.04 -0.38 30.74
C ALA A 241 -2.48 -0.13 29.28
N LEU A 242 -1.70 -0.62 28.32
CA LEU A 242 -2.01 -0.47 26.89
C LEU A 242 -3.26 -1.29 26.53
N ARG A 243 -4.34 -0.61 26.19
CA ARG A 243 -5.57 -1.22 25.66
C ARG A 243 -5.92 -0.52 24.37
N ILE A 244 -6.55 -1.25 23.46
CA ILE A 244 -7.14 -0.69 22.26
C ILE A 244 -8.62 -0.97 22.25
N GLY A 245 -9.35 -0.30 21.37
CA GLY A 245 -10.57 -0.92 20.90
C GLY A 245 -10.77 -0.68 19.42
N ILE A 246 -11.54 -1.56 18.82
CA ILE A 246 -11.61 -1.76 17.39
C ILE A 246 -13.08 -1.72 16.98
N GLY A 247 -13.41 -0.87 16.01
CA GLY A 247 -14.74 -0.77 15.42
C GLY A 247 -14.73 -1.25 13.98
N ILE A 248 -15.61 -2.18 13.64
CA ILE A 248 -15.65 -2.79 12.30
C ILE A 248 -17.06 -2.69 11.74
N ASN A 249 -17.20 -2.17 10.53
CA ASN A 249 -18.50 -2.15 9.85
C ASN A 249 -18.37 -2.38 8.35
N THR A 250 -19.37 -3.05 7.79
CA THR A 250 -19.52 -3.36 6.37
C THR A 250 -20.69 -2.57 5.81
N GLY A 251 -20.56 -2.08 4.59
CA GLY A 251 -21.67 -1.42 3.90
C GLY A 251 -21.26 -0.64 2.67
N PRO A 252 -22.22 0.01 2.00
CA PRO A 252 -21.93 0.85 0.85
C PRO A 252 -21.16 2.10 1.27
N MET A 253 -20.08 2.40 0.55
CA MET A 253 -19.28 3.62 0.69
C MET A 253 -18.73 4.04 -0.66
N ALA A 254 -18.33 5.31 -0.78
CA ALA A 254 -17.55 5.77 -1.93
C ALA A 254 -16.08 5.47 -1.66
N VAL A 255 -15.37 4.88 -2.62
CA VAL A 255 -13.93 4.63 -2.57
C VAL A 255 -13.25 5.28 -3.77
N GLY A 256 -12.14 5.96 -3.57
CA GLY A 256 -11.38 6.59 -4.64
C GLY A 256 -10.50 7.73 -4.15
N ASN A 257 -10.03 8.56 -5.08
CA ASN A 257 -9.20 9.71 -4.76
C ASN A 257 -10.07 10.88 -4.33
N MET A 258 -9.90 11.35 -3.09
CA MET A 258 -10.69 12.44 -2.50
C MET A 258 -9.77 13.51 -1.93
N GLY A 259 -10.15 14.77 -2.12
CA GLY A 259 -9.36 15.94 -1.71
C GLY A 259 -9.56 17.10 -2.68
N SER A 260 -8.53 17.92 -2.86
CA SER A 260 -8.46 18.97 -3.88
C SER A 260 -7.68 18.49 -5.12
N GLU A 261 -7.67 19.30 -6.17
CA GLU A 261 -6.89 19.01 -7.39
C GLU A 261 -5.37 18.94 -7.10
N GLU A 262 -4.91 19.69 -6.11
CA GLU A 262 -3.51 19.77 -5.70
C GLU A 262 -3.13 18.67 -4.69
N ARG A 263 -4.09 18.17 -3.92
CA ARG A 263 -3.85 17.16 -2.89
C ARG A 263 -5.07 16.26 -2.68
N PHE A 264 -4.91 14.98 -3.00
CA PHE A 264 -5.91 13.95 -2.78
C PHE A 264 -5.27 12.69 -2.19
N ASP A 265 -6.07 11.95 -1.43
CA ASP A 265 -5.72 10.65 -0.89
C ASP A 265 -6.69 9.59 -1.45
N TYR A 266 -6.19 8.38 -1.71
CA TYR A 266 -7.07 7.24 -1.98
C TYR A 266 -7.68 6.76 -0.66
N THR A 267 -8.98 6.97 -0.48
CA THR A 267 -9.68 6.81 0.81
C THR A 267 -11.14 6.39 0.60
N VAL A 268 -11.85 6.14 1.70
CA VAL A 268 -13.28 5.83 1.71
C VAL A 268 -14.09 6.84 2.51
N VAL A 269 -15.30 7.16 2.02
CA VAL A 269 -16.27 7.99 2.76
C VAL A 269 -17.68 7.42 2.66
N GLY A 270 -18.46 7.59 3.73
CA GLY A 270 -19.86 7.22 3.77
C GLY A 270 -20.34 6.85 5.17
N ASP A 271 -21.65 6.64 5.30
CA ASP A 271 -22.27 6.33 6.59
C ASP A 271 -21.75 5.03 7.21
N ALA A 272 -21.39 4.04 6.39
CA ALA A 272 -20.79 2.79 6.86
C ALA A 272 -19.42 3.00 7.51
N VAL A 273 -18.64 3.97 7.01
CA VAL A 273 -17.33 4.37 7.56
C VAL A 273 -17.52 5.06 8.91
N ASN A 274 -18.47 6.00 8.97
CA ASN A 274 -18.82 6.72 10.19
C ASN A 274 -19.35 5.78 11.29
N LEU A 275 -20.10 4.74 10.91
CA LEU A 275 -20.55 3.72 11.85
C LEU A 275 -19.38 2.91 12.43
N ALA A 276 -18.41 2.50 11.61
CA ALA A 276 -17.21 1.79 12.10
C ALA A 276 -16.44 2.64 13.15
N SER A 277 -16.20 3.92 12.87
CA SER A 277 -15.56 4.83 13.83
C SER A 277 -16.37 5.00 15.12
N ARG A 278 -17.71 5.05 15.04
CA ARG A 278 -18.55 5.11 16.24
C ARG A 278 -18.51 3.81 17.06
N LEU A 279 -18.48 2.66 16.39
CA LEU A 279 -18.32 1.37 17.06
C LEU A 279 -16.99 1.29 17.82
N GLU A 280 -15.91 1.82 17.23
CA GLU A 280 -14.62 1.95 17.91
C GLU A 280 -14.78 2.79 19.19
N GLY A 281 -15.40 3.97 19.11
CA GLY A 281 -15.63 4.80 20.29
C GLY A 281 -16.50 4.14 21.37
N LEU A 282 -17.51 3.36 20.96
CA LEU A 282 -18.38 2.59 21.86
C LEU A 282 -17.64 1.47 22.60
N CYS A 283 -16.47 1.03 22.13
CA CYS A 283 -15.65 0.05 22.85
C CYS A 283 -15.31 0.55 24.27
N LYS A 284 -15.07 1.87 24.42
CA LYS A 284 -14.84 2.49 25.73
C LYS A 284 -16.06 2.40 26.63
N THR A 285 -17.25 2.69 26.10
CA THR A 285 -18.51 2.66 26.85
C THR A 285 -18.82 1.25 27.33
N TYR A 286 -18.74 0.25 26.44
CA TYR A 286 -19.04 -1.15 26.75
C TYR A 286 -17.87 -1.90 27.41
N ARG A 287 -16.72 -1.24 27.60
CA ARG A 287 -15.49 -1.82 28.16
C ARG A 287 -15.07 -3.11 27.44
N CYS A 288 -15.23 -3.13 26.12
CA CYS A 288 -14.85 -4.24 25.24
C CYS A 288 -13.74 -3.80 24.29
N GLN A 289 -13.13 -4.76 23.59
CA GLN A 289 -12.00 -4.49 22.71
C GLN A 289 -12.39 -4.48 21.22
N VAL A 290 -13.43 -5.19 20.80
CA VAL A 290 -13.82 -5.24 19.39
C VAL A 290 -15.33 -5.20 19.25
N LEU A 291 -15.84 -4.14 18.62
CA LEU A 291 -17.24 -3.99 18.26
C LEU A 291 -17.44 -4.05 16.76
N VAL A 292 -18.49 -4.75 16.37
CA VAL A 292 -18.80 -5.14 15.01
C VAL A 292 -20.25 -4.79 14.70
N GLY A 293 -20.47 -4.16 13.55
CA GLY A 293 -21.81 -3.85 13.07
C GLY A 293 -22.51 -5.10 12.53
N GLU A 294 -23.83 -5.13 12.64
CA GLU A 294 -24.69 -6.21 12.14
C GLU A 294 -24.39 -6.63 10.69
N ALA A 295 -24.15 -5.66 9.80
CA ALA A 295 -23.84 -5.93 8.39
C ALA A 295 -22.52 -6.71 8.22
N THR A 296 -21.53 -6.50 9.09
CA THR A 296 -20.29 -7.29 9.07
C THR A 296 -20.54 -8.71 9.57
N VAL A 297 -21.35 -8.87 10.62
CA VAL A 297 -21.73 -10.21 11.12
C VAL A 297 -22.47 -11.00 10.05
N ALA A 298 -23.39 -10.36 9.32
CA ALA A 298 -24.12 -10.99 8.22
C ALA A 298 -23.24 -11.31 7.00
N ALA A 299 -22.19 -10.52 6.77
CA ALA A 299 -21.24 -10.73 5.67
C ALA A 299 -20.13 -11.74 6.01
N ALA A 300 -19.95 -12.07 7.30
CA ALA A 300 -18.92 -13.00 7.73
C ALA A 300 -19.25 -14.42 7.27
N GLN A 301 -18.28 -15.10 6.67
CA GLN A 301 -18.41 -16.48 6.19
C GLN A 301 -17.62 -17.47 7.05
N GLY A 302 -16.58 -16.99 7.74
CA GLY A 302 -15.77 -17.77 8.67
C GLY A 302 -16.44 -18.07 10.01
N SER A 303 -15.80 -18.93 10.79
CA SER A 303 -16.25 -19.30 12.15
C SER A 303 -15.78 -18.26 13.17
N PHE A 304 -16.59 -17.23 13.38
CA PHE A 304 -16.36 -16.19 14.38
C PHE A 304 -17.36 -16.30 15.53
N VAL A 305 -16.93 -15.94 16.74
CA VAL A 305 -17.82 -15.88 17.91
C VAL A 305 -18.28 -14.44 18.09
N PHE A 306 -19.56 -14.22 17.84
CA PHE A 306 -20.20 -12.93 18.08
C PHE A 306 -21.14 -13.01 19.28
N ARG A 307 -21.21 -11.93 20.04
CA ARG A 307 -22.23 -11.70 21.06
C ARG A 307 -22.95 -10.40 20.74
N GLU A 308 -24.27 -10.42 20.54
CA GLU A 308 -25.04 -9.17 20.45
C GLU A 308 -24.97 -8.49 21.81
N ILE A 309 -24.41 -7.27 21.87
CA ILE A 309 -24.24 -6.56 23.14
C ILE A 309 -25.31 -5.50 23.40
N ASP A 310 -25.81 -4.85 22.35
CA ASP A 310 -26.83 -3.81 22.45
C ASP A 310 -27.42 -3.45 21.08
N ARG A 311 -28.48 -2.64 21.08
CA ARG A 311 -28.95 -1.88 19.93
C ARG A 311 -28.75 -0.39 20.20
N VAL A 312 -27.98 0.28 19.36
CA VAL A 312 -27.66 1.70 19.55
C VAL A 312 -28.34 2.56 18.50
N GLN A 313 -28.92 3.68 18.94
CA GLN A 313 -29.41 4.72 18.04
C GLN A 313 -28.21 5.48 17.48
N VAL A 314 -27.99 5.37 16.17
CA VAL A 314 -26.93 6.12 15.50
C VAL A 314 -27.51 7.46 15.05
N LYS A 315 -26.86 8.58 15.43
CA LYS A 315 -27.28 9.91 14.99
C LYS A 315 -27.40 9.95 13.46
N GLY A 316 -28.59 10.26 12.96
CA GLY A 316 -28.92 10.29 11.52
C GLY A 316 -29.58 9.01 10.98
N LYS A 317 -29.77 7.96 11.79
CA LYS A 317 -30.58 6.78 11.44
C LYS A 317 -31.82 6.68 12.33
N GLU A 318 -32.97 6.43 11.70
CA GLU A 318 -34.25 6.24 12.40
C GLU A 318 -34.30 4.89 13.13
N ALA A 319 -33.78 3.84 12.51
CA ALA A 319 -33.72 2.50 13.11
C ALA A 319 -32.45 2.31 13.96
N PRO A 320 -32.56 1.80 15.20
CA PRO A 320 -31.43 1.34 15.99
C PRO A 320 -30.67 0.22 15.28
N VAL A 321 -29.35 0.21 15.43
CA VAL A 321 -28.49 -0.80 14.81
C VAL A 321 -27.98 -1.75 15.89
N ALA A 322 -28.06 -3.06 15.64
CA ALA A 322 -27.49 -4.06 16.52
C ALA A 322 -25.96 -3.99 16.49
N VAL A 323 -25.36 -4.05 17.68
CA VAL A 323 -23.92 -4.02 17.90
C VAL A 323 -23.50 -5.35 18.50
N TYR A 324 -22.45 -5.91 17.92
CA TYR A 324 -21.91 -7.20 18.33
C TYR A 324 -20.50 -7.03 18.86
N GLU A 325 -20.14 -7.81 19.86
CA GLU A 325 -18.76 -7.98 20.27
C GLU A 325 -18.16 -9.20 19.56
N LEU A 326 -16.97 -9.05 18.99
CA LEU A 326 -16.18 -10.16 18.48
C LEU A 326 -15.32 -10.75 19.59
N ARG A 327 -15.41 -12.06 19.80
CA ARG A 327 -14.70 -12.80 20.85
C ARG A 327 -13.85 -13.93 20.29
N THR A 328 -12.82 -14.33 21.03
CA THR A 328 -12.01 -15.52 20.73
C THR A 328 -12.69 -16.82 21.15
N ALA A 329 -13.58 -16.76 22.14
CA ALA A 329 -14.38 -17.87 22.63
C ALA A 329 -15.72 -17.36 23.20
N PRO A 330 -16.76 -18.19 23.26
CA PRO A 330 -18.02 -17.85 23.93
C PRO A 330 -17.80 -17.58 25.42
N ALA A 331 -18.59 -16.67 26.00
CA ALA A 331 -18.63 -16.53 27.46
C ALA A 331 -19.28 -17.74 28.12
N ALA A 332 -19.03 -17.91 29.41
CA ALA A 332 -19.81 -18.83 30.22
C ALA A 332 -21.24 -18.29 30.42
N ALA A 333 -22.22 -19.18 30.57
CA ALA A 333 -23.61 -18.84 30.85
C ALA A 333 -24.27 -17.90 29.82
N MET A 334 -23.98 -18.06 28.52
CA MET A 334 -24.57 -17.22 27.45
C MET A 334 -26.10 -17.22 27.44
N GLU A 335 -26.75 -18.29 27.91
CA GLU A 335 -28.20 -18.33 28.07
C GLU A 335 -28.73 -17.24 29.03
N ARG A 336 -27.94 -16.87 30.04
CA ARG A 336 -28.25 -15.76 30.96
C ARG A 336 -28.10 -14.42 30.28
N TRP A 337 -27.07 -14.26 29.45
CA TRP A 337 -26.90 -13.06 28.63
C TRP A 337 -28.10 -12.82 27.72
N ASP A 338 -28.51 -13.84 26.97
CA ASP A 338 -29.60 -13.75 26.00
C ASP A 338 -30.95 -13.47 26.70
N ALA A 339 -31.18 -14.11 27.86
CA ALA A 339 -32.36 -13.85 28.69
C ALA A 339 -32.38 -12.41 29.25
N GLY A 340 -31.23 -11.92 29.75
CA GLY A 340 -31.09 -10.56 30.26
C GLY A 340 -31.34 -9.49 29.21
N LEU A 341 -30.76 -9.66 28.02
CA LEU A 341 -30.94 -8.73 26.89
C LEU A 341 -32.40 -8.74 26.38
N SER A 342 -33.04 -9.92 26.33
CA SER A 342 -34.45 -10.06 25.95
C SER A 342 -35.38 -9.40 26.98
N ALA A 343 -35.14 -9.61 28.27
CA ALA A 343 -35.89 -8.99 29.36
C ALA A 343 -35.73 -7.47 29.37
N LEU A 344 -34.51 -6.95 29.14
CA LEU A 344 -34.25 -5.53 29.02
C LEU A 344 -35.09 -4.91 27.90
N ARG A 345 -35.12 -5.54 26.72
CA ARG A 345 -35.90 -5.09 25.57
C ARG A 345 -37.40 -5.09 25.84
N ALA A 346 -37.89 -6.08 26.57
CA ALA A 346 -39.28 -6.19 26.99
C ALA A 346 -39.68 -5.22 28.12
N GLY A 347 -38.73 -4.47 28.69
CA GLY A 347 -38.97 -3.58 29.83
C GLY A 347 -39.07 -4.31 31.18
N ALA A 348 -38.76 -5.61 31.23
CA ALA A 348 -38.76 -6.43 32.44
C ALA A 348 -37.45 -6.23 33.24
N PHE A 349 -37.24 -5.02 33.76
CA PHE A 349 -35.95 -4.59 34.33
C PHE A 349 -35.47 -5.40 35.54
N ALA A 350 -36.39 -5.85 36.40
CA ALA A 350 -36.04 -6.72 37.52
C ALA A 350 -35.49 -8.07 37.05
N GLN A 351 -36.10 -8.65 36.02
CA GLN A 351 -35.62 -9.89 35.41
C GLN A 351 -34.28 -9.65 34.69
N ALA A 352 -34.18 -8.58 33.90
CA ALA A 352 -32.94 -8.22 33.21
C ALA A 352 -31.76 -8.09 34.19
N ARG A 353 -31.97 -7.41 35.32
CA ARG A 353 -30.99 -7.27 36.40
C ARG A 353 -30.55 -8.63 36.93
N ALA A 354 -31.50 -9.49 37.31
CA ALA A 354 -31.18 -10.81 37.87
C ALA A 354 -30.36 -11.67 36.90
N GLU A 355 -30.70 -11.65 35.61
CA GLU A 355 -29.98 -12.41 34.59
C GLU A 355 -28.56 -11.85 34.33
N PHE A 356 -28.39 -10.52 34.30
CA PHE A 356 -27.06 -9.90 34.16
C PHE A 356 -26.17 -10.11 35.40
N GLU A 357 -26.72 -10.07 36.62
CA GLU A 357 -25.99 -10.40 37.86
C GLU A 357 -25.54 -11.87 37.89
N ALA A 358 -26.43 -12.78 37.48
CA ALA A 358 -26.07 -14.20 37.32
C ALA A 358 -24.98 -14.39 36.26
N PHE A 359 -25.06 -13.67 35.14
CA PHE A 359 -24.05 -13.71 34.09
C PHE A 359 -22.68 -13.18 34.58
N LEU A 360 -22.66 -12.07 35.34
CA LEU A 360 -21.44 -11.53 35.95
C LEU A 360 -20.84 -12.47 36.99
N THR A 361 -21.65 -13.24 37.71
CA THR A 361 -21.14 -14.25 38.64
C THR A 361 -20.27 -15.29 37.93
N ALA A 362 -20.63 -15.66 36.69
CA ALA A 362 -19.84 -16.54 35.84
C ALA A 362 -18.73 -15.81 35.05
N ASN A 363 -18.85 -14.50 34.85
CA ASN A 363 -17.92 -13.67 34.06
C ASN A 363 -17.62 -12.33 34.79
N PRO A 364 -16.81 -12.33 35.87
CA PRO A 364 -16.70 -11.17 36.77
C PRO A 364 -16.19 -9.88 36.11
N ASP A 365 -15.37 -9.99 35.07
CA ASP A 365 -14.76 -8.87 34.36
C ASP A 365 -15.54 -8.44 33.09
N ASP A 366 -16.78 -8.92 32.92
CA ASP A 366 -17.56 -8.63 31.71
C ASP A 366 -18.07 -7.18 31.67
N GLY A 367 -17.43 -6.39 30.82
CA GLY A 367 -17.77 -4.99 30.57
C GLY A 367 -19.22 -4.74 30.19
N PRO A 368 -19.75 -5.37 29.12
CA PRO A 368 -21.12 -5.15 28.67
C PRO A 368 -22.18 -5.46 29.74
N ALA A 369 -22.02 -6.54 30.51
CA ALA A 369 -22.95 -6.87 31.59
C ALA A 369 -22.96 -5.81 32.70
N ALA A 370 -21.77 -5.36 33.14
CA ALA A 370 -21.65 -4.29 34.13
C ALA A 370 -22.32 -2.99 33.66
N VAL A 371 -22.14 -2.63 32.38
CA VAL A 371 -22.74 -1.41 31.79
C VAL A 371 -24.27 -1.50 31.75
N HIS A 372 -24.85 -2.65 31.44
CA HIS A 372 -26.30 -2.82 31.48
C HIS A 372 -26.86 -2.74 32.90
N LEU A 373 -26.15 -3.27 33.90
CA LEU A 373 -26.55 -3.12 35.30
C LEU A 373 -26.50 -1.66 35.76
N GLU A 374 -25.42 -0.94 35.45
CA GLU A 374 -25.29 0.50 35.74
C GLU A 374 -26.45 1.31 35.11
N ARG A 375 -26.84 0.97 33.88
CA ARG A 375 -27.99 1.60 33.21
C ARG A 375 -29.32 1.25 33.87
N LEU A 376 -29.53 -0.01 34.24
CA LEU A 376 -30.73 -0.47 34.94
C LEU A 376 -30.87 0.19 36.32
N GLU A 377 -29.76 0.42 37.02
CA GLU A 377 -29.71 1.24 38.24
C GLU A 377 -30.13 2.67 37.99
N ALA A 378 -29.55 3.33 36.97
CA ALA A 378 -29.89 4.70 36.61
C ALA A 378 -31.37 4.87 36.21
N LEU A 379 -31.99 3.85 35.61
CA LEU A 379 -33.39 3.85 35.21
C LEU A 379 -34.38 3.55 36.35
N GLY A 380 -33.92 3.21 37.55
CA GLY A 380 -34.79 3.06 38.74
C GLY A 380 -35.72 1.85 38.72
N GLY A 381 -35.41 0.80 37.95
CA GLY A 381 -36.11 -0.49 38.00
C GLY A 381 -37.46 -0.58 37.28
N VAL A 382 -37.96 0.51 36.69
CA VAL A 382 -39.18 0.51 35.86
C VAL A 382 -38.89 1.12 34.49
N ALA A 383 -39.39 0.48 33.44
CA ALA A 383 -39.24 0.99 32.08
C ALA A 383 -39.93 2.36 31.91
N PRO A 384 -39.24 3.37 31.35
CA PRO A 384 -39.87 4.65 31.02
C PRO A 384 -41.06 4.46 30.07
N PRO A 385 -42.08 5.34 30.11
CA PRO A 385 -43.16 5.34 29.13
C PRO A 385 -42.60 5.44 27.70
N GLY A 386 -43.00 4.52 26.81
CA GLY A 386 -42.51 4.48 25.42
C GLY A 386 -41.16 3.78 25.22
N TRP A 387 -40.72 2.95 26.17
CA TRP A 387 -39.49 2.15 26.05
C TRP A 387 -39.47 1.31 24.76
N THR A 388 -38.46 1.56 23.93
CA THR A 388 -38.25 0.88 22.65
C THR A 388 -37.23 -0.25 22.71
N GLY A 389 -36.80 -0.63 23.92
CA GLY A 389 -35.73 -1.61 24.11
C GLY A 389 -34.32 -1.06 23.85
N VAL A 390 -34.19 0.25 23.63
CA VAL A 390 -32.92 0.91 23.31
C VAL A 390 -32.63 1.98 24.35
N TYR A 391 -31.45 1.85 24.98
CA TYR A 391 -30.97 2.87 25.88
C TYR A 391 -30.53 4.10 25.08
N THR A 392 -31.33 5.16 25.13
CA THR A 392 -30.93 6.46 24.61
C THR A 392 -30.27 7.24 25.74
N GLN A 393 -28.96 7.49 25.62
CA GLN A 393 -28.27 8.33 26.58
C GLN A 393 -28.83 9.76 26.46
N LEU A 394 -29.63 10.19 27.44
CA LEU A 394 -30.12 11.57 27.58
C LEU A 394 -28.94 12.45 28.01
N SER A 395 -28.11 12.80 27.01
CA SER A 395 -26.92 13.67 27.04
C SER A 395 -25.67 13.20 27.82
N LYS A 396 -24.51 13.63 27.31
CA LYS A 396 -23.71 14.64 28.00
C LYS A 396 -23.88 15.94 27.25
#